data_AF-A0A432TR82-F1
#
_entry.id   AF-A0A432TR82-F1
#
_cell.length_a   1.000
_cell.length_b   1.000
_cell.length_c   1.000
_cell.angle_alpha   90.00
_cell.angle_beta   90.00
_cell.angle_gamma   90.00
#
_symmetry.space_group_name_H-M   'P 1'
#
loop_
_entity.id
_entity.type
_entity.pdbx_description
1 polymer ?
#
loop_
_entity_poly.entity_id
_entity_poly.type
_entity_poly.pdbx_seq_one_letter_code
_entity_poly.pdbx_strand_id
1 'polypeptide(L)'
;MIVTDHHHPDPENFPEKAIAVLNPKKVNCPYPEKELSGVAVVFKLISALISIIYKKNPEKISSFLETYLEIVAIGLVGDCVPLTGENRILVKAGIEKLKTTSWNGLKNLLERNSIDPDNIDTDTIGFCIAPRLN
;
A
#
# COMPACT_ATOMS: atom_id res chain seq x y z
N MET A 1 -17.10 11.68 -8.09
CA MET A 1 -16.07 10.63 -8.30
C MET A 1 -14.74 11.13 -7.74
N ILE A 2 -14.00 10.30 -7.01
CA ILE A 2 -12.63 10.57 -6.55
C ILE A 2 -11.74 9.51 -7.19
N VAL A 3 -10.61 9.93 -7.77
CA VAL A 3 -9.63 9.04 -8.41
C VAL A 3 -8.37 9.00 -7.57
N THR A 4 -7.87 7.80 -7.27
CA THR A 4 -6.58 7.56 -6.63
C THR A 4 -5.71 6.76 -7.61
N ASP A 5 -4.53 7.26 -7.92
CA ASP A 5 -3.63 6.62 -8.88
C ASP A 5 -2.17 7.05 -8.62
N HIS A 6 -1.23 6.42 -9.30
CA HIS A 6 0.21 6.67 -9.22
C HIS A 6 0.90 6.69 -10.59
N HIS A 7 0.20 6.37 -11.68
CA HIS A 7 0.75 6.48 -13.03
C HIS A 7 1.07 7.94 -13.39
N HIS A 8 1.90 8.16 -14.41
CA HIS A 8 2.10 9.51 -14.93
C HIS A 8 0.77 10.03 -15.53
N PRO A 9 0.23 11.14 -15.03
CA PRO A 9 -1.02 11.66 -15.58
C PRO A 9 -0.82 12.10 -17.02
N ASP A 10 -1.71 11.67 -17.90
CA ASP A 10 -1.82 12.19 -19.25
C ASP A 10 -2.51 13.57 -19.20
N PRO A 11 -1.81 14.65 -19.59
CA PRO A 11 -2.40 15.99 -19.60
C PRO A 11 -3.59 16.13 -20.56
N GLU A 12 -3.63 15.36 -21.64
CA GLU A 12 -4.68 15.43 -22.67
C GLU A 12 -5.90 14.60 -22.26
N ASN A 13 -5.69 13.51 -21.52
CA ASN A 13 -6.75 12.57 -21.09
C ASN A 13 -7.02 12.63 -19.59
N PHE A 14 -6.80 13.78 -18.96
CA PHE A 14 -7.02 13.95 -17.53
C PHE A 14 -8.52 13.86 -17.18
N PRO A 15 -8.92 13.20 -16.06
CA PRO A 15 -10.33 13.00 -15.75
C PRO A 15 -10.98 14.28 -15.20
N GLU A 16 -11.37 15.19 -16.10
CA GLU A 16 -11.95 16.51 -15.76
C GLU A 16 -13.23 16.44 -14.92
N LYS A 17 -14.01 15.35 -15.06
CA LYS A 17 -15.24 15.13 -14.30
C LYS A 17 -14.99 14.60 -12.87
N ALA A 18 -13.75 14.30 -12.51
CA ALA A 18 -13.41 13.88 -11.15
C ALA A 18 -13.45 15.09 -10.19
N ILE A 19 -14.08 14.89 -9.03
CA ILE A 19 -14.12 15.90 -7.95
C ILE A 19 -12.72 16.09 -7.36
N ALA A 20 -11.94 15.00 -7.30
CA ALA A 20 -10.56 15.03 -6.86
C ALA A 20 -9.77 13.91 -7.54
N VAL A 21 -8.49 14.18 -7.79
CA VAL A 21 -7.51 13.20 -8.29
C VAL A 21 -6.29 13.25 -7.38
N LEU A 22 -6.08 12.18 -6.63
CA LEU A 22 -4.95 11.95 -5.74
C LEU A 22 -3.92 11.14 -6.51
N ASN A 23 -2.85 11.81 -6.94
CA ASN A 23 -1.73 11.17 -7.61
C ASN A 23 -0.46 12.00 -7.35
N PRO A 24 0.59 11.42 -6.76
CA PRO A 24 1.80 12.13 -6.38
C PRO A 24 2.60 12.64 -7.59
N LYS A 25 2.44 12.05 -8.77
CA LYS A 25 3.10 12.41 -10.03
C LYS A 25 2.38 13.53 -10.80
N LYS A 26 1.27 14.07 -10.26
CA LYS A 26 0.63 15.26 -10.83
C LYS A 26 1.60 16.44 -10.90
N VAL A 27 1.51 17.17 -12.02
CA VAL A 27 2.22 18.44 -12.20
C VAL A 27 1.92 19.35 -11.01
N ASN A 28 2.97 19.97 -10.45
CA ASN A 28 2.92 20.84 -9.28
C ASN A 28 2.39 20.19 -7.98
N CYS A 29 2.30 18.85 -7.90
CA CYS A 29 2.03 18.20 -6.63
C CYS A 29 3.25 18.38 -5.69
N PRO A 30 3.08 18.95 -4.49
CA PRO A 30 4.20 19.19 -3.57
C PRO A 30 4.62 17.95 -2.78
N TYR A 31 3.88 16.84 -2.88
CA TYR A 31 4.17 15.64 -2.10
C TYR A 31 5.54 15.05 -2.48
N PRO A 32 6.44 14.77 -1.52
CA PRO A 32 7.84 14.45 -1.81
C PRO A 32 8.03 13.06 -2.42
N GLU A 33 7.25 12.07 -2.00
CA GLU A 33 7.36 10.69 -2.47
C GLU A 33 6.58 10.51 -3.77
N LYS A 34 7.27 10.60 -4.91
CA LYS A 34 6.67 10.48 -6.24
C LYS A 34 6.39 9.06 -6.67
N GLU A 35 7.10 8.11 -6.08
CA GLU A 35 7.07 6.70 -6.47
C GLU A 35 6.19 5.83 -5.56
N LEU A 36 5.18 6.40 -4.89
CA LEU A 36 4.17 5.59 -4.22
C LEU A 36 3.43 4.72 -5.24
N SER A 37 3.12 3.47 -4.89
CA SER A 37 2.19 2.64 -5.66
C SER A 37 0.73 3.07 -5.45
N GLY A 38 -0.19 2.57 -6.28
CA GLY A 38 -1.62 2.79 -6.09
C GLY A 38 -2.12 2.42 -4.68
N VAL A 39 -1.66 1.29 -4.14
CA VAL A 39 -2.03 0.86 -2.78
C VAL A 39 -1.53 1.83 -1.71
N ALA A 40 -0.35 2.40 -1.87
CA ALA A 40 0.21 3.36 -0.93
C ALA A 40 -0.53 4.71 -0.99
N VAL A 41 -0.95 5.16 -2.19
CA VAL A 41 -1.81 6.34 -2.35
C VAL A 41 -3.13 6.16 -1.61
N VAL A 42 -3.79 5.00 -1.76
CA VAL A 42 -5.03 4.68 -1.04
C VAL A 42 -4.78 4.58 0.47
N PHE A 43 -3.67 3.98 0.90
CA PHE A 43 -3.31 3.91 2.31
C PHE A 43 -3.14 5.29 2.95
N LYS A 44 -2.56 6.25 2.22
CA LYS A 44 -2.46 7.66 2.67
C LYS A 44 -3.83 8.33 2.76
N LEU A 45 -4.72 8.08 1.80
CA LEU A 45 -6.10 8.57 1.86
C LEU A 45 -6.83 8.03 3.10
N ILE A 46 -6.73 6.72 3.35
CA ILE A 46 -7.31 6.08 4.55
C ILE A 46 -6.71 6.68 5.81
N SER A 47 -5.38 6.87 5.85
CA SER A 47 -4.68 7.49 6.98
C SER A 47 -5.23 8.89 7.30
N ALA A 48 -5.46 9.71 6.28
CA ALA A 48 -6.06 11.04 6.46
C ALA A 48 -7.50 10.98 6.98
N LEU A 49 -8.34 10.11 6.40
CA LEU A 49 -9.74 9.95 6.81
C LEU A 49 -9.86 9.47 8.25
N ILE A 50 -9.08 8.45 8.62
CA ILE A 50 -9.09 7.87 9.96
C ILE A 50 -8.52 8.84 10.99
N SER A 51 -7.55 9.67 10.61
CA SER A 51 -7.08 10.76 11.46
C SER A 51 -8.19 11.77 11.81
N ILE A 52 -9.15 12.00 10.92
CA ILE A 52 -10.30 12.86 11.17
C ILE A 52 -11.31 12.14 12.07
N ILE A 53 -11.68 10.90 11.72
CA ILE A 53 -12.68 10.10 12.45
C ILE A 53 -12.27 9.88 13.91
N TYR A 54 -11.01 9.52 14.15
CA TYR A 54 -10.49 9.31 15.50
C TYR A 54 -9.98 10.58 16.17
N LYS A 55 -10.29 11.76 15.63
CA LYS A 55 -9.94 13.06 16.22
C LYS A 55 -8.46 13.18 16.57
N LYS A 56 -7.60 12.70 15.67
CA LYS A 56 -6.13 12.66 15.81
C LYS A 56 -5.62 11.83 17.00
N ASN A 57 -6.41 10.87 17.51
CA ASN A 57 -5.95 9.94 18.54
C ASN A 57 -4.94 8.95 17.93
N PRO A 58 -3.64 9.01 18.31
CA PRO A 58 -2.58 8.26 17.64
C PRO A 58 -2.71 6.74 17.80
N GLU A 59 -3.12 6.26 18.98
CA GLU A 59 -3.25 4.82 19.25
C GLU A 59 -4.34 4.18 18.39
N LYS A 60 -5.52 4.82 18.30
CA LYS A 60 -6.61 4.33 17.46
C LYS A 60 -6.26 4.37 15.97
N ILE A 61 -5.55 5.41 15.52
CA ILE A 61 -5.10 5.53 14.14
C ILE A 61 -4.09 4.44 13.81
N SER A 62 -3.05 4.26 14.65
CA SER A 62 -2.03 3.23 14.45
C SER A 62 -2.65 1.84 14.42
N SER A 63 -3.46 1.52 15.43
CA SER A 63 -4.12 0.22 15.54
C SER A 63 -4.99 -0.09 14.31
N PHE A 64 -5.70 0.90 13.76
CA PHE A 64 -6.49 0.73 12.56
C PHE A 64 -5.61 0.52 11.32
N LEU A 65 -4.61 1.37 11.10
CA LEU A 65 -3.74 1.30 9.92
C LEU A 65 -2.89 0.03 9.89
N GLU A 66 -2.46 -0.45 11.06
CA GLU A 66 -1.72 -1.71 11.21
C GLU A 66 -2.45 -2.94 10.66
N THR A 67 -3.78 -2.89 10.54
CA THR A 67 -4.57 -4.00 9.99
C THR A 67 -4.45 -4.18 8.47
N TYR A 68 -3.86 -3.19 7.78
CA TYR A 68 -3.74 -3.17 6.32
C TYR A 68 -2.28 -3.25 5.83
N LEU A 69 -1.30 -3.28 6.74
CA LEU A 69 0.12 -3.20 6.37
C LEU A 69 0.56 -4.38 5.50
N GLU A 70 0.00 -5.58 5.70
CA GLU A 70 0.29 -6.74 4.85
C GLU A 70 -0.06 -6.48 3.38
N ILE A 71 -1.25 -5.93 3.12
CA ILE A 71 -1.73 -5.65 1.78
C ILE A 71 -0.93 -4.50 1.14
N VAL A 72 -0.58 -3.49 1.94
CA VAL A 72 0.26 -2.37 1.47
C VAL A 72 1.62 -2.87 1.03
N ALA A 73 2.26 -3.76 1.81
CA ALA A 73 3.54 -4.35 1.43
C ALA A 73 3.42 -5.21 0.16
N ILE A 74 2.39 -6.06 0.07
CA ILE A 74 2.14 -6.91 -1.10
C ILE A 74 1.96 -6.06 -2.36
N GLY A 75 1.14 -5.01 -2.31
CA GLY A 75 0.92 -4.15 -3.46
C GLY A 75 2.14 -3.29 -3.82
N LEU A 76 2.91 -2.80 -2.84
CA LEU A 76 4.16 -2.07 -3.12
C LEU A 76 5.20 -2.94 -3.82
N VAL A 77 5.41 -4.16 -3.33
CA VAL A 77 6.37 -5.09 -3.95
C VAL A 77 5.85 -5.60 -5.30
N GLY A 78 4.57 -5.95 -5.39
CA GLY A 78 3.96 -6.44 -6.62
C GLY A 78 3.97 -5.42 -7.77
N ASP A 79 3.90 -4.14 -7.43
CA ASP A 79 3.93 -3.01 -8.38
C ASP A 79 5.38 -2.59 -8.75
N CYS A 80 6.38 -3.32 -8.24
CA CYS A 80 7.80 -3.11 -8.54
C CYS A 80 8.29 -1.66 -8.35
N VAL A 81 7.66 -0.88 -7.46
CA VAL A 81 8.07 0.51 -7.21
C VAL A 81 9.40 0.55 -6.42
N PRO A 82 10.22 1.59 -6.58
CA PRO A 82 11.42 1.77 -5.77
C PRO A 82 11.14 1.67 -4.25
N LEU A 83 11.85 0.77 -3.57
CA LEU A 83 11.76 0.59 -2.12
C LEU A 83 12.68 1.57 -1.37
N THR A 84 12.43 2.86 -1.59
CA THR A 84 13.07 3.98 -0.91
C THR A 84 12.06 4.73 -0.05
N GLY A 85 12.53 5.62 0.82
CA GLY A 85 11.66 6.53 1.58
C GLY A 85 10.50 5.82 2.28
N GLU A 86 9.28 6.32 2.06
CA GLU A 86 8.05 5.77 2.63
C GLU A 86 7.76 4.33 2.18
N ASN A 87 8.00 3.99 0.91
CA ASN A 87 7.77 2.62 0.40
C ASN A 87 8.58 1.61 1.19
N ARG A 88 9.85 1.93 1.48
CA ARG A 88 10.73 1.05 2.28
C ARG A 88 10.19 0.81 3.68
N ILE A 89 9.68 1.87 4.32
CA ILE A 89 9.15 1.81 5.69
C ILE A 89 7.88 0.95 5.71
N LEU A 90 6.96 1.20 4.77
CA LEU A 90 5.70 0.47 4.66
C LEU A 90 5.93 -1.01 4.34
N VAL A 91 6.81 -1.33 3.40
CA VAL A 91 7.15 -2.73 3.07
C VAL A 91 7.77 -3.43 4.27
N LYS A 92 8.72 -2.79 4.97
CA LYS A 92 9.34 -3.39 6.16
C LYS A 92 8.28 -3.70 7.23
N ALA A 93 7.40 -2.75 7.55
CA ALA A 93 6.37 -2.95 8.55
C ALA A 93 5.33 -4.00 8.13
N GLY A 94 4.96 -4.02 6.85
CA GLY A 94 4.01 -4.99 6.32
C GLY A 94 4.56 -6.41 6.21
N ILE A 95 5.87 -6.59 5.96
CA ILE A 95 6.53 -7.90 6.05
C ILE A 95 6.41 -8.44 7.47
N GLU A 96 6.78 -7.65 8.49
CA GLU A 96 6.67 -8.09 9.89
C GLU A 96 5.23 -8.42 10.28
N LYS A 97 4.26 -7.66 9.75
CA LYS A 97 2.85 -7.97 9.96
C LYS A 97 2.40 -9.23 9.24
N LEU A 98 2.91 -9.49 8.04
CA LEU A 98 2.57 -10.65 7.23
C LEU A 98 2.99 -11.97 7.89
N LYS A 99 4.13 -11.99 8.61
CA LYS A 99 4.58 -13.15 9.42
C LYS A 99 3.55 -13.58 10.47
N THR A 100 2.76 -12.64 10.96
CA THR A 100 1.76 -12.83 12.02
C THR A 100 0.35 -12.49 11.55
N THR A 101 0.11 -12.53 10.23
CA THR A 101 -1.14 -12.00 9.65
C THR A 101 -2.38 -12.67 10.23
N SER A 102 -3.42 -11.88 10.48
CA SER A 102 -4.73 -12.38 10.91
C SER A 102 -5.65 -12.69 9.73
N TRP A 103 -5.27 -12.33 8.51
CA TRP A 103 -6.09 -12.48 7.31
C TRP A 103 -6.12 -13.95 6.88
N ASN A 104 -7.29 -14.59 6.98
CA ASN A 104 -7.45 -15.99 6.59
C ASN A 104 -6.99 -16.25 5.14
N GLY A 105 -7.24 -15.31 4.22
CA GLY A 105 -6.78 -15.44 2.83
C GLY A 105 -5.26 -15.53 2.71
N LEU A 106 -4.53 -14.68 3.44
CA LEU A 106 -3.07 -14.69 3.44
C LEU A 106 -2.51 -15.91 4.17
N LYS A 107 -3.08 -16.30 5.31
CA LYS A 107 -2.71 -17.56 6.01
C LYS A 107 -2.79 -18.77 5.09
N ASN A 108 -3.95 -18.95 4.44
CA ASN A 108 -4.17 -20.05 3.52
C ASN A 108 -3.22 -19.99 2.30
N LEU A 109 -2.90 -18.79 1.81
CA LEU A 109 -1.94 -18.63 0.73
C LEU A 109 -0.54 -19.07 1.15
N LEU A 110 -0.07 -18.67 2.34
CA LEU A 110 1.23 -19.09 2.86
C LEU A 110 1.30 -20.61 3.06
N GLU A 111 0.29 -21.18 3.74
CA GLU A 111 0.20 -22.62 4.02
C GLU A 111 0.18 -23.47 2.74
N ARG A 112 -0.66 -23.12 1.76
CA ARG A 112 -0.77 -23.88 0.50
C ARG A 112 0.48 -23.86 -0.36
N ASN A 113 1.36 -22.89 -0.15
CA ASN A 113 2.61 -22.76 -0.89
C ASN A 113 3.82 -23.15 -0.05
N SER A 114 3.61 -23.74 1.13
CA SER A 114 4.67 -24.16 2.06
C SER A 114 5.66 -23.02 2.35
N ILE A 115 5.15 -21.78 2.42
CA ILE A 115 5.95 -20.61 2.76
C ILE A 115 6.04 -20.53 4.27
N ASP A 116 7.27 -20.55 4.79
CA ASP A 116 7.55 -20.33 6.21
C ASP A 116 7.33 -18.85 6.57
N PRO A 117 6.36 -18.52 7.45
CA PRO A 117 6.09 -17.14 7.85
C PRO A 117 7.31 -16.41 8.44
N ASP A 118 8.22 -17.10 9.11
CA ASP A 118 9.38 -16.46 9.75
C ASP A 118 10.43 -15.99 8.72
N ASN A 119 10.42 -16.58 7.53
CA ASN A 119 11.38 -16.34 6.46
C ASN A 119 10.80 -15.50 5.30
N ILE A 120 9.67 -14.82 5.50
CA ILE A 120 9.09 -13.93 4.48
C ILE A 120 9.97 -12.69 4.28
N ASP A 121 10.28 -12.43 3.02
CA ASP A 121 10.99 -11.24 2.53
C ASP A 121 10.33 -10.68 1.24
N THR A 122 11.00 -9.71 0.61
CA THR A 122 10.51 -9.10 -0.63
C THR A 122 10.46 -10.08 -1.79
N ASP A 123 11.37 -11.05 -1.86
CA ASP A 123 11.40 -12.06 -2.93
C ASP A 123 10.23 -13.03 -2.76
N THR A 124 9.95 -13.44 -1.53
CA THR A 124 8.76 -14.21 -1.19
C THR A 124 7.49 -13.50 -1.64
N ILE A 125 7.38 -12.19 -1.35
CA ILE A 125 6.23 -11.40 -1.80
C ILE A 125 6.18 -11.32 -3.34
N GLY A 126 7.30 -10.96 -3.99
CA GLY A 126 7.34 -10.69 -5.43
C GLY A 126 7.23 -11.93 -6.33
N PHE A 127 7.75 -13.08 -5.90
CA PHE A 127 7.78 -14.31 -6.69
C PHE A 127 6.75 -15.35 -6.26
N CYS A 128 6.29 -15.32 -5.01
CA CYS A 128 5.31 -16.29 -4.52
C CYS A 128 3.93 -15.67 -4.31
N ILE A 129 3.83 -14.55 -3.59
CA ILE A 129 2.53 -14.02 -3.16
C ILE A 129 1.85 -13.20 -4.26
N ALA A 130 2.49 -12.13 -4.73
CA ALA A 130 1.92 -11.22 -5.73
C ALA A 130 1.48 -11.93 -7.03
N PRO A 131 2.26 -12.86 -7.61
CA PRO A 131 1.84 -13.56 -8.85
C PRO A 131 0.58 -14.42 -8.72
N ARG A 132 0.16 -14.75 -7.49
CA ARG A 132 -1.08 -15.53 -7.25
C ARG A 132 -2.30 -14.64 -7.08
N LEU A 133 -2.10 -13.34 -6.88
CA LEU A 133 -3.16 -12.34 -6.75
C LEU A 133 -3.42 -11.59 -8.07
N ASN A 134 -2.42 -11.55 -8.96
CA ASN A 134 -2.51 -11.00 -10.32
C ASN A 134 -3.21 -11.96 -11.28
#